data_AF-A0A1H5Y170-F1
#
_entry.id   AF-A0A1H5Y170-F1
#
_cell.length_a   1.000
_cell.length_b   1.000
_cell.length_c   1.000
_cell.angle_alpha   90.00
_cell.angle_beta   90.00
_cell.angle_gamma   90.00
#
_symmetry.space_group_name_H-M   'P 1'
#
loop_
_entity.id
_entity.type
_entity.pdbx_description
1 polymer ?
#
loop_
_entity_poly.entity_id
_entity_poly.type
_entity_poly.pdbx_seq_one_letter_code
_entity_poly.pdbx_strand_id
1 'polypeptide(L)'
;MCFIVIFFLILVSILGCAKDEANIREVPDSKMVGETFVLKEREENYLIKNKINGLKLYSIDNNRNKIYYKENVDYVVSNNIVRRTNNSAVPNFKEHSVIFNSNGTFTFSSSPRNPSLVIPFQVYADYNFKDLEIINGDFGNTLLSQRIKEKLKNNELIKLGVIGTSISAGAHTYENFFHDNDTQTYPYLTGKALKTIYGSNCFVTNYSQSGSSIGDVFNSLPVIIQDQNDIVFIEFGMNDHISSN
;
A
#
# COMPACT_ATOMS: atom_id res chain seq x y z
N MET A 1 5.29 -12.87 44.03
CA MET A 1 4.71 -12.81 42.67
C MET A 1 5.16 -11.51 42.04
N CYS A 2 6.03 -11.59 41.03
CA CYS A 2 6.63 -10.44 40.38
C CYS A 2 5.69 -9.99 39.24
N PHE A 3 5.10 -8.81 39.35
CA PHE A 3 4.32 -8.21 38.26
C PHE A 3 5.29 -7.69 37.20
N ILE A 4 5.37 -8.37 36.06
CA ILE A 4 6.06 -7.86 34.87
C ILE A 4 5.10 -6.88 34.20
N VAL A 5 5.38 -5.58 34.38
CA VAL A 5 4.71 -4.50 33.66
C VAL A 5 5.35 -4.41 32.27
N ILE A 6 4.67 -4.95 31.24
CA ILE A 6 5.10 -4.84 29.84
C ILE A 6 4.58 -3.50 29.30
N PHE A 7 5.48 -2.55 29.09
CA PHE A 7 5.21 -1.29 28.40
C PHE A 7 5.02 -1.55 26.90
N PHE A 8 3.80 -1.34 26.38
CA PHE A 8 3.52 -1.30 24.96
C PHE A 8 3.71 0.12 24.44
N LEU A 9 4.67 0.31 23.53
CA LEU A 9 4.82 1.54 22.75
C LEU A 9 3.88 1.44 21.54
N ILE A 10 2.72 2.08 21.65
CA ILE A 10 1.77 2.24 20.54
C ILE A 10 2.22 3.44 19.72
N LEU A 11 2.72 3.20 18.51
CA LEU A 11 2.99 4.26 17.55
C LEU A 11 1.70 4.51 16.74
N VAL A 12 0.84 5.41 17.24
CA VAL A 12 -0.36 5.83 16.49
C VAL A 12 0.06 6.86 15.44
N SER A 13 0.04 6.45 14.17
CA SER A 13 0.15 7.40 13.05
C SER A 13 -1.26 7.89 12.72
N ILE A 14 -1.71 8.97 13.38
CA ILE A 14 -2.98 9.62 13.05
C ILE A 14 -2.77 10.43 11.77
N LEU A 15 -3.16 9.89 10.62
CA LEU A 15 -3.40 10.70 9.41
C LEU A 15 -4.73 11.44 9.61
N GLY A 16 -4.71 12.47 10.44
CA GLY A 16 -5.83 13.39 10.57
C GLY A 16 -5.94 14.20 9.28
N CYS A 17 -7.06 14.09 8.57
CA CYS A 17 -7.48 15.14 7.63
C CYS A 17 -7.76 16.40 8.46
N ALA A 18 -6.74 17.24 8.67
CA ALA A 18 -6.96 18.61 9.09
C ALA A 18 -7.77 19.28 7.99
N LYS A 19 -8.99 19.68 8.33
CA LYS A 19 -9.86 20.49 7.47
C LYS A 19 -9.36 21.92 7.51
N ASP A 20 -8.14 22.15 7.05
CA ASP A 20 -7.71 23.51 6.75
C ASP A 20 -8.47 23.94 5.50
N GLU A 21 -9.12 25.11 5.57
CA GLU A 21 -9.70 25.79 4.42
C GLU A 21 -8.57 26.15 3.45
N ALA A 22 -8.14 25.16 2.66
CA ALA A 22 -7.18 25.35 1.61
C ALA A 22 -7.82 26.28 0.58
N ASN A 23 -7.32 27.51 0.50
CA ASN A 23 -7.50 28.38 -0.65
C ASN A 23 -7.16 27.57 -1.91
N ILE A 24 -8.18 27.07 -2.60
CA ILE A 24 -8.06 26.28 -3.82
C ILE A 24 -7.49 27.22 -4.87
N ARG A 25 -6.16 27.24 -5.00
CA ARG A 25 -5.52 27.76 -6.21
C ARG A 25 -5.82 26.77 -7.30
N GLU A 26 -6.54 27.22 -8.34
CA GLU A 26 -6.68 26.47 -9.58
C GLU A 26 -5.30 26.02 -10.04
N VAL A 27 -5.09 24.70 -10.04
CA VAL A 27 -3.92 24.10 -10.67
C VAL A 27 -4.16 24.25 -12.17
N PRO A 28 -3.27 24.91 -12.94
CA PRO A 28 -3.47 25.06 -14.37
C PRO A 28 -3.66 23.68 -15.01
N ASP A 29 -4.73 23.52 -15.79
CA ASP A 29 -5.13 22.29 -16.51
C ASP A 29 -4.01 21.70 -17.41
N SER A 30 -2.94 22.44 -17.66
CA SER A 30 -1.90 22.12 -18.62
C SER A 30 -0.72 21.29 -18.09
N LYS A 31 -0.75 20.78 -16.85
CA LYS A 31 0.41 20.06 -16.27
C LYS A 31 0.17 18.67 -15.69
N MET A 32 -1.02 18.09 -15.80
CA MET A 32 -1.22 16.70 -15.36
C MET A 32 -0.86 15.70 -16.47
N VAL A 33 0.42 15.31 -16.55
CA VAL A 33 0.92 14.29 -17.48
C VAL A 33 1.77 13.24 -16.75
N GLY A 34 1.13 12.21 -16.20
CA GLY A 34 1.75 11.03 -15.60
C GLY A 34 0.80 10.29 -14.64
N GLU A 35 0.89 8.96 -14.56
CA GLU A 35 -0.01 8.12 -13.75
C GLU A 35 0.51 7.82 -12.33
N THR A 36 1.37 8.65 -11.74
CA THR A 36 1.70 8.48 -10.31
C THR A 36 2.28 9.75 -9.69
N PHE A 37 1.42 10.52 -9.02
CA PHE A 37 1.83 11.57 -8.08
C PHE A 37 1.23 11.26 -6.72
N VAL A 38 2.04 11.33 -5.66
CA VAL A 38 1.50 11.41 -4.29
C VAL A 38 1.17 12.88 -4.05
N LEU A 39 -0.10 13.18 -3.77
CA LEU A 39 -0.50 14.48 -3.28
C LEU A 39 0.07 14.66 -1.85
N LYS A 40 1.31 15.08 -1.75
CA LYS A 40 1.85 15.66 -0.52
C LYS A 40 2.13 17.13 -0.81
N GLU A 41 1.54 17.98 0.03
CA GLU A 41 1.52 19.42 -0.12
C GLU A 41 2.87 20.00 -0.59
N ARG A 42 2.80 20.66 -1.75
CA ARG A 42 3.73 21.68 -2.30
C ARG A 42 4.91 21.24 -3.17
N GLU A 43 5.21 19.95 -3.36
CA GLU A 43 6.22 19.52 -4.36
C GLU A 43 5.79 18.26 -5.13
N GLU A 44 6.03 18.25 -6.44
CA GLU A 44 5.87 17.07 -7.28
C GLU A 44 6.82 15.96 -6.79
N ASN A 45 6.30 14.99 -6.03
CA ASN A 45 7.08 13.85 -5.57
C ASN A 45 6.88 12.69 -6.56
N TYR A 46 7.89 12.44 -7.38
CA TYR A 46 7.93 11.32 -8.30
C TYR A 46 8.13 10.03 -7.51
N LEU A 47 7.21 9.07 -7.66
CA LEU A 47 7.31 7.77 -6.98
C LEU A 47 8.53 6.97 -7.43
N ILE A 48 9.07 7.26 -8.62
CA ILE A 48 10.30 6.68 -9.14
C ILE A 48 11.40 7.74 -9.10
N LYS A 49 12.20 7.71 -8.03
CA LYS A 49 13.20 8.74 -7.73
C LYS A 49 14.50 8.60 -8.51
N ASN A 50 14.80 7.40 -9.01
CA ASN A 50 16.06 7.08 -9.67
C ASN A 50 15.85 6.73 -11.15
N LYS A 51 16.93 6.82 -11.94
CA LYS A 51 16.93 6.42 -13.35
C LYS A 51 16.41 4.99 -13.49
N ILE A 52 15.29 4.84 -14.18
CA ILE A 52 14.67 3.53 -14.40
C ILE A 52 15.52 2.75 -15.40
N ASN A 53 16.12 1.65 -14.95
CA ASN A 53 16.83 0.74 -15.84
C ASN A 53 16.04 -0.57 -15.94
N GLY A 54 15.79 -1.02 -17.17
CA GLY A 54 15.11 -2.30 -17.43
C GLY A 54 13.65 -2.33 -16.98
N LEU A 55 12.91 -1.24 -17.15
CA LEU A 55 11.47 -1.18 -16.85
C LEU A 55 10.71 -2.22 -17.68
N LYS A 56 9.88 -3.02 -17.01
CA LYS A 56 8.88 -3.88 -17.63
C LYS A 56 7.53 -3.55 -17.01
N LEU A 57 6.59 -3.12 -17.84
CA LEU A 57 5.20 -2.98 -17.43
C LEU A 57 4.42 -4.23 -17.82
N TYR A 58 3.52 -4.67 -16.94
CA TYR A 58 2.64 -5.80 -17.24
C TYR A 58 1.33 -5.74 -16.45
N SER A 59 0.32 -6.45 -16.94
CA SER A 59 -0.86 -6.85 -16.17
C SER A 59 -0.81 -8.35 -15.89
N ILE A 60 -1.70 -8.81 -15.01
CA ILE A 60 -1.86 -10.23 -14.71
C ILE A 60 -3.27 -10.64 -15.15
N ASP A 61 -3.36 -11.64 -16.03
CA ASP A 61 -4.65 -12.21 -16.46
C ASP A 61 -5.26 -13.11 -15.38
N ASN A 62 -6.48 -13.61 -15.52
CA ASN A 62 -7.12 -14.48 -14.50
C ASN A 62 -6.39 -15.82 -14.24
N ASN A 63 -5.42 -16.20 -15.08
CA ASN A 63 -4.65 -17.44 -14.99
C ASN A 63 -3.23 -17.21 -14.43
N ARG A 64 -2.97 -16.06 -13.82
CA ARG A 64 -1.65 -15.62 -13.31
C ARG A 64 -0.58 -15.39 -14.38
N ASN A 65 -0.96 -15.33 -15.66
CA ASN A 65 0.01 -15.02 -16.70
C ASN A 65 0.29 -13.52 -16.71
N LYS A 66 1.58 -13.17 -16.74
CA LYS A 66 2.02 -11.80 -16.96
C LYS A 66 1.83 -11.45 -18.44
N ILE A 67 1.02 -10.44 -18.72
CA ILE A 67 0.87 -9.84 -20.05
C ILE A 67 1.73 -8.58 -20.08
N TYR A 68 2.88 -8.67 -20.75
CA TYR A 68 3.84 -7.57 -20.83
C TYR A 68 3.44 -6.54 -21.89
N TYR A 69 3.47 -5.27 -21.50
CA TYR A 69 3.37 -4.13 -22.41
C TYR A 69 4.74 -3.83 -23.03
N LYS A 70 4.73 -3.29 -24.25
CA LYS A 70 5.93 -3.02 -25.04
C LYS A 70 6.32 -1.54 -24.95
N GLU A 71 7.58 -1.27 -24.56
CA GLU A 71 8.14 0.09 -24.62
C GLU A 71 8.19 0.61 -26.06
N ASN A 72 7.93 1.90 -26.24
CA ASN A 72 7.74 2.62 -27.51
C ASN A 72 6.54 2.17 -28.36
N VAL A 73 5.74 1.21 -27.89
CA VAL A 73 4.48 0.81 -28.52
C VAL A 73 3.31 1.14 -27.60
N ASP A 74 3.33 0.61 -26.37
CA ASP A 74 2.30 0.80 -25.36
C ASP A 74 2.63 1.94 -24.41
N TYR A 75 3.91 2.14 -24.09
CA TYR A 75 4.34 3.20 -23.21
C TYR A 75 5.70 3.77 -23.62
N VAL A 76 5.99 4.99 -23.20
CA VAL A 76 7.31 5.62 -23.30
C VAL A 76 7.78 6.05 -21.92
N VAL A 77 9.09 6.02 -21.69
CA VAL A 77 9.72 6.50 -20.47
C VAL A 77 10.48 7.78 -20.77
N SER A 78 10.15 8.87 -20.09
CA SER A 78 10.83 10.16 -20.23
C SER A 78 10.96 10.81 -18.86
N ASN A 79 12.18 11.17 -18.46
CA ASN A 79 12.47 11.79 -17.15
C ASN A 79 11.90 10.99 -15.96
N ASN A 80 12.05 9.66 -15.97
CA ASN A 80 11.47 8.73 -14.97
C ASN A 80 9.93 8.74 -14.89
N ILE A 81 9.27 9.34 -15.88
CA ILE A 81 7.81 9.31 -16.01
C ILE A 81 7.47 8.27 -17.07
N VAL A 82 6.58 7.34 -16.70
CA VAL A 82 5.95 6.40 -17.61
C VAL A 82 4.71 7.07 -18.20
N ARG A 83 4.59 7.07 -19.53
CA ARG A 83 3.43 7.61 -20.24
C ARG A 83 2.89 6.60 -21.23
N ARG A 84 1.57 6.45 -21.27
CA ARG A 84 0.88 5.68 -22.33
C ARG A 84 1.07 6.36 -23.68
N THR A 85 1.21 5.57 -24.73
CA THR A 85 1.12 6.05 -26.13
C THR A 85 -0.35 6.16 -26.54
N ASN A 86 -0.62 6.76 -27.71
CA ASN A 86 -2.00 6.85 -28.24
C ASN A 86 -2.61 5.49 -28.61
N ASN A 87 -1.79 4.47 -28.88
CA ASN A 87 -2.23 3.13 -29.29
C ASN A 87 -1.98 2.09 -28.19
N SER A 88 -1.87 2.55 -26.95
CA SER A 88 -1.46 1.72 -25.81
C SER A 88 -2.50 0.68 -25.44
N ALA A 89 -2.07 -0.57 -25.28
CA ALA A 89 -2.86 -1.62 -24.64
C ALA A 89 -2.91 -1.50 -23.11
N VAL A 90 -2.12 -0.60 -22.50
CA VAL A 90 -2.22 -0.31 -21.06
C VAL A 90 -3.61 0.25 -20.77
N PRO A 91 -4.36 -0.27 -19.78
CA PRO A 91 -5.67 0.26 -19.40
C PRO A 91 -5.65 1.75 -19.09
N ASN A 92 -6.71 2.45 -19.47
CA ASN A 92 -6.85 3.88 -19.21
C ASN A 92 -7.67 4.11 -17.94
N PHE A 93 -7.05 4.49 -16.83
CA PHE A 93 -7.82 4.74 -15.61
C PHE A 93 -8.86 5.87 -15.77
N LYS A 94 -8.71 6.77 -16.76
CA LYS A 94 -9.74 7.79 -17.07
C LYS A 94 -11.06 7.20 -17.56
N GLU A 95 -11.08 5.96 -17.99
CA GLU A 95 -12.29 5.24 -18.40
C GLU A 95 -12.97 4.55 -17.20
N HIS A 96 -12.35 4.56 -16.01
CA HIS A 96 -12.98 4.12 -14.78
C HIS A 96 -14.08 5.10 -14.39
N SER A 97 -15.33 4.67 -14.50
CA SER A 97 -16.50 5.51 -14.25
C SER A 97 -17.19 5.17 -12.94
N VAL A 98 -17.79 6.19 -12.34
CA VAL A 98 -18.75 6.05 -11.25
C VAL A 98 -20.06 6.75 -11.62
N ILE A 99 -21.18 6.19 -11.20
CA ILE A 99 -22.49 6.80 -11.35
C ILE A 99 -22.69 7.75 -10.16
N PHE A 100 -22.83 9.03 -10.48
CA PHE A 100 -23.05 10.08 -9.48
C PHE A 100 -24.53 10.34 -9.24
N ASN A 101 -24.86 10.62 -7.98
CA ASN A 101 -26.12 11.18 -7.52
C ASN A 101 -26.22 12.65 -7.95
N SER A 102 -27.42 13.22 -7.88
CA SER A 102 -27.67 14.63 -8.26
C SER A 102 -26.90 15.66 -7.42
N ASN A 103 -26.45 15.30 -6.23
CA ASN A 103 -25.63 16.14 -5.33
C ASN A 103 -24.13 15.96 -5.52
N GLY A 104 -23.67 15.22 -6.54
CA GLY A 104 -22.27 14.99 -6.84
C GLY A 104 -21.58 13.91 -6.01
N THR A 105 -22.30 13.21 -5.11
CA THR A 105 -21.77 12.02 -4.43
C THR A 105 -22.02 10.76 -5.27
N PHE A 106 -21.48 9.61 -4.89
CA PHE A 106 -21.90 8.32 -5.43
C PHE A 106 -22.32 7.39 -4.28
N THR A 107 -23.18 6.42 -4.60
CA THR A 107 -23.59 5.37 -3.65
C THR A 107 -22.94 4.06 -4.05
N PHE A 108 -22.38 3.35 -3.07
CA PHE A 108 -21.91 1.99 -3.30
C PHE A 108 -23.10 1.08 -3.64
N SER A 109 -23.08 0.48 -4.82
CA SER A 109 -24.00 -0.59 -5.22
C SER A 109 -23.21 -1.84 -5.56
N SER A 110 -23.74 -3.01 -5.22
CA SER A 110 -23.16 -4.30 -5.60
C SER A 110 -23.65 -4.78 -6.98
N SER A 111 -24.82 -4.32 -7.43
CA SER A 111 -25.42 -4.74 -8.70
C SER A 111 -26.35 -3.67 -9.29
N PRO A 112 -26.02 -3.08 -10.47
CA PRO A 112 -24.69 -3.10 -11.07
C PRO A 112 -23.67 -2.47 -10.11
N ARG A 113 -22.43 -2.96 -10.12
CA ARG A 113 -21.41 -2.47 -9.18
C ARG A 113 -21.07 -1.01 -9.47
N ASN A 114 -21.15 -0.15 -8.46
CA ASN A 114 -20.77 1.26 -8.53
C ASN A 114 -19.99 1.64 -7.27
N PRO A 115 -18.72 2.11 -7.33
CA PRO A 115 -17.86 2.18 -8.52
C PRO A 115 -17.54 0.80 -9.10
N SER A 116 -17.22 0.75 -10.39
CA SER A 116 -16.70 -0.47 -11.02
C SER A 116 -15.40 -0.94 -10.34
N LEU A 117 -15.05 -2.23 -10.48
CA LEU A 117 -13.82 -2.76 -9.91
C LEU A 117 -12.59 -2.10 -10.54
N VAL A 118 -11.58 -1.81 -9.73
CA VAL A 118 -10.31 -1.20 -10.18
C VAL A 118 -9.30 -2.24 -10.69
N ILE A 119 -9.54 -3.52 -10.41
CA ILE A 119 -8.64 -4.64 -10.75
C ILE A 119 -8.28 -4.68 -12.24
N PRO A 120 -9.22 -4.47 -13.19
CA PRO A 120 -8.89 -4.46 -14.62
C PRO A 120 -7.91 -3.34 -15.03
N PHE A 121 -7.70 -2.35 -14.16
CA PHE A 121 -6.83 -1.21 -14.42
C PHE A 121 -5.48 -1.30 -13.69
N GLN A 122 -5.19 -2.41 -13.02
CA GLN A 122 -3.92 -2.58 -12.33
C GLN A 122 -2.78 -2.86 -13.30
N VAL A 123 -1.71 -2.08 -13.16
CA VAL A 123 -0.49 -2.18 -13.95
C VAL A 123 0.68 -2.30 -12.98
N TYR A 124 1.50 -3.32 -13.20
CA TYR A 124 2.70 -3.59 -12.42
C TYR A 124 3.92 -3.06 -13.16
N ALA A 125 4.90 -2.59 -12.40
CA ALA A 125 6.17 -2.07 -12.91
C ALA A 125 7.33 -2.80 -12.24
N ASP A 126 8.01 -3.67 -12.99
CA ASP A 126 9.27 -4.27 -12.58
C ASP A 126 10.42 -3.42 -13.12
N TYR A 127 11.36 -2.99 -12.28
CA TYR A 127 12.55 -2.25 -12.73
C TYR A 127 13.75 -2.56 -11.85
N ASN A 128 14.94 -2.44 -12.42
CA ASN A 128 16.18 -2.60 -11.64
C ASN A 128 16.38 -1.35 -10.80
N PHE A 129 16.33 -1.54 -9.49
CA PHE A 129 16.69 -0.52 -8.52
C PHE A 129 18.06 -0.86 -7.96
N LYS A 130 19.12 -0.19 -8.45
CA LYS A 130 20.50 -0.45 -8.03
C LYS A 130 20.87 0.19 -6.69
N ASP A 131 20.13 1.22 -6.30
CA ASP A 131 20.49 2.08 -5.17
C ASP A 131 19.27 2.28 -4.26
N LEU A 132 18.81 1.20 -3.60
CA LEU A 132 18.37 1.46 -2.23
C LEU A 132 19.65 1.93 -1.57
N GLU A 133 19.72 3.22 -1.23
CA GLU A 133 20.41 3.56 0.01
C GLU A 133 19.76 2.68 1.07
N ILE A 134 20.29 1.46 1.21
CA ILE A 134 20.14 0.69 2.41
C ILE A 134 20.60 1.70 3.44
N ILE A 135 19.68 2.14 4.29
CA ILE A 135 20.04 2.87 5.49
C ILE A 135 21.05 1.94 6.14
N ASN A 136 22.34 2.25 5.98
CA ASN A 136 23.44 1.29 6.08
C ASN A 136 23.57 0.86 7.54
N GLY A 137 22.73 -0.07 8.00
CA GLY A 137 22.68 -0.54 9.38
C GLY A 137 22.59 0.54 10.46
N ASP A 138 22.47 1.83 10.10
CA ASP A 138 22.42 2.93 11.04
C ASP A 138 20.98 3.10 11.50
N PHE A 139 20.62 2.18 12.38
CA PHE A 139 19.39 2.24 13.12
C PHE A 139 19.39 3.39 14.14
N GLY A 140 20.46 4.17 14.27
CA GLY A 140 20.64 5.21 15.29
C GLY A 140 19.50 6.22 15.31
N ASN A 141 18.96 6.57 14.13
CA ASN A 141 17.83 7.49 13.98
C ASN A 141 16.47 6.82 13.73
N THR A 142 16.38 5.49 13.82
CA THR A 142 15.13 4.76 13.56
C THR A 142 14.28 4.62 14.82
N LEU A 143 12.95 4.74 14.66
CA LEU A 143 11.92 4.52 15.70
C LEU A 143 11.79 3.05 16.15
N LEU A 144 12.63 2.15 15.63
CA LEU A 144 12.62 0.75 16.05
C LEU A 144 13.15 0.61 17.47
N SER A 145 12.62 -0.35 18.23
CA SER A 145 13.19 -0.68 19.54
C SER A 145 14.54 -1.39 19.39
N GLN A 146 15.38 -1.30 20.42
CA GLN A 146 16.71 -1.93 20.42
C GLN A 146 16.63 -3.45 20.16
N ARG A 147 15.63 -4.12 20.74
CA ARG A 147 15.34 -5.54 20.49
C ARG A 147 15.16 -5.84 19.00
N ILE A 148 14.37 -5.05 18.29
CA ILE A 148 14.13 -5.26 16.85
C ILE A 148 15.40 -5.02 16.03
N LYS A 149 16.17 -3.98 16.39
CA LYS A 149 17.47 -3.70 15.75
C LYS A 149 18.41 -4.89 15.89
N GLU A 150 18.49 -5.49 17.07
CA GLU A 150 19.32 -6.67 17.33
C GLU A 150 18.85 -7.88 16.53
N LYS A 151 17.55 -8.17 16.53
CA LYS A 151 17.00 -9.27 15.70
C LYS A 151 17.32 -9.10 14.22
N LEU A 152 17.20 -7.88 13.69
CA LEU A 152 17.54 -7.58 12.30
C LEU A 152 19.05 -7.76 12.04
N LYS A 153 19.91 -7.26 12.91
CA LYS A 153 21.37 -7.42 12.79
C LYS A 153 21.81 -8.89 12.84
N ASN A 154 21.13 -9.69 13.64
CA ASN A 154 21.45 -11.10 13.84
C ASN A 154 20.75 -12.04 12.84
N ASN A 155 20.04 -11.50 11.83
CA ASN A 155 19.22 -12.27 10.89
C ASN A 155 18.15 -13.16 11.57
N GLU A 156 17.68 -12.77 12.75
CA GLU A 156 16.64 -13.50 13.48
C GLU A 156 15.28 -13.31 12.81
N LEU A 157 14.38 -14.27 13.05
CA LEU A 157 13.00 -14.21 12.57
C LEU A 157 12.27 -13.01 13.18
N ILE A 158 11.67 -12.18 12.33
CA ILE A 158 10.76 -11.11 12.73
C ILE A 158 9.31 -11.58 12.54
N LYS A 159 8.52 -11.59 13.61
CA LYS A 159 7.06 -11.79 13.53
C LYS A 159 6.36 -10.44 13.36
N LEU A 160 5.71 -10.25 12.23
CA LEU A 160 4.92 -9.06 11.92
C LEU A 160 3.44 -9.40 12.00
N GLY A 161 2.74 -8.82 12.97
CA GLY A 161 1.28 -8.81 13.01
C GLY A 161 0.74 -7.61 12.26
N VAL A 162 -0.34 -7.76 11.52
CA VAL A 162 -1.07 -6.63 10.93
C VAL A 162 -2.53 -6.73 11.27
N ILE A 163 -3.11 -5.67 11.80
CA ILE A 163 -4.54 -5.52 12.02
C ILE A 163 -5.02 -4.23 11.38
N GLY A 164 -6.13 -4.31 10.66
CA GLY A 164 -6.68 -3.17 9.97
C GLY A 164 -7.94 -3.48 9.17
N THR A 165 -8.15 -2.66 8.15
CA THR A 165 -9.36 -2.67 7.34
C THR A 165 -9.24 -3.58 6.12
N SER A 166 -10.10 -3.35 5.12
CA SER A 166 -10.02 -3.98 3.80
C SER A 166 -8.68 -3.72 3.10
N ILE A 167 -8.03 -2.57 3.36
CA ILE A 167 -6.73 -2.24 2.76
C ILE A 167 -5.67 -3.24 3.25
N SER A 168 -5.56 -3.40 4.57
CA SER A 168 -4.65 -4.36 5.18
C SER A 168 -5.01 -5.81 4.89
N ALA A 169 -6.31 -6.12 4.78
CA ALA A 169 -6.78 -7.44 4.35
C ALA A 169 -6.43 -7.77 2.88
N GLY A 170 -6.02 -6.78 2.09
CA GLY A 170 -5.58 -6.99 0.71
C GLY A 170 -6.66 -6.77 -0.34
N ALA A 171 -7.72 -6.02 -0.01
CA ALA A 171 -8.83 -5.79 -0.92
C ALA A 171 -8.35 -5.27 -2.27
N HIS A 172 -8.83 -5.95 -3.31
CA HIS A 172 -8.47 -5.70 -4.70
C HIS A 172 -6.98 -5.88 -5.03
N THR A 173 -6.14 -6.49 -4.20
CA THR A 173 -4.91 -7.07 -4.75
C THR A 173 -5.27 -8.25 -5.64
N TYR A 174 -4.54 -8.44 -6.74
CA TYR A 174 -4.83 -9.52 -7.68
C TYR A 174 -4.88 -10.90 -6.99
N GLU A 175 -3.87 -11.23 -6.17
CA GLU A 175 -3.80 -12.52 -5.47
C GLU A 175 -4.93 -12.73 -4.48
N ASN A 176 -5.32 -11.69 -3.73
CA ASN A 176 -6.43 -11.83 -2.79
C ASN A 176 -7.75 -12.00 -3.54
N PHE A 177 -7.98 -11.19 -4.58
CA PHE A 177 -9.25 -11.17 -5.28
C PHE A 177 -9.52 -12.43 -6.11
N PHE A 178 -8.52 -12.94 -6.85
CA PHE A 178 -8.72 -14.10 -7.72
C PHE A 178 -8.35 -15.44 -7.07
N HIS A 179 -7.56 -15.42 -6.00
CA HIS A 179 -6.95 -16.64 -5.46
C HIS A 179 -6.98 -16.75 -3.94
N ASP A 180 -7.65 -15.83 -3.23
CA ASP A 180 -7.73 -15.84 -1.76
C ASP A 180 -6.35 -15.96 -1.09
N ASN A 181 -5.38 -15.22 -1.63
CA ASN A 181 -3.97 -15.30 -1.24
C ASN A 181 -3.41 -13.90 -0.91
N ASP A 182 -2.59 -13.81 0.14
CA ASP A 182 -2.09 -12.53 0.68
C ASP A 182 -0.71 -12.11 0.15
N THR A 183 -0.09 -12.86 -0.77
CA THR A 183 1.30 -12.66 -1.23
C THR A 183 1.57 -11.33 -1.96
N GLN A 184 0.52 -10.60 -2.35
CA GLN A 184 0.61 -9.26 -2.95
C GLN A 184 0.11 -8.15 -2.04
N THR A 185 -0.28 -8.47 -0.80
CA THR A 185 -0.70 -7.46 0.17
C THR A 185 0.50 -6.70 0.70
N TYR A 186 0.31 -5.42 1.07
CA TYR A 186 1.42 -4.63 1.62
C TYR A 186 2.05 -5.24 2.89
N PRO A 187 1.30 -5.94 3.78
CA PRO A 187 1.89 -6.68 4.89
C PRO A 187 2.90 -7.73 4.43
N TYR A 188 2.50 -8.57 3.47
CA TYR A 188 3.37 -9.62 2.93
C TYR A 188 4.58 -9.02 2.21
N LEU A 189 4.36 -7.99 1.38
CA LEU A 189 5.42 -7.28 0.67
C LEU A 189 6.40 -6.60 1.64
N THR A 190 5.93 -6.13 2.80
CA THR A 190 6.79 -5.61 3.88
C THR A 190 7.69 -6.70 4.43
N GLY A 191 7.15 -7.89 4.72
CA GLY A 191 7.94 -9.04 5.15
C GLY A 191 9.02 -9.43 4.13
N LYS A 192 8.67 -9.43 2.83
CA LYS A 192 9.61 -9.67 1.73
C LYS A 192 10.68 -8.58 1.64
N ALA A 193 10.32 -7.33 1.86
CA ALA A 193 11.25 -6.21 1.89
C ALA A 193 12.24 -6.32 3.06
N LEU A 194 11.79 -6.68 4.26
CA LEU A 194 12.67 -6.91 5.42
C LEU A 194 13.71 -8.00 5.12
N LYS A 195 13.29 -9.11 4.49
CA LYS A 195 14.21 -10.16 4.06
C LYS A 195 15.22 -9.67 3.03
N THR A 196 14.77 -8.88 2.06
CA THR A 196 15.61 -8.36 0.98
C THR A 196 16.64 -7.36 1.49
N ILE A 197 16.24 -6.48 2.42
CA ILE A 197 17.08 -5.38 2.92
C ILE A 197 18.03 -5.85 4.02
N TYR A 198 17.54 -6.65 4.97
CA TYR A 198 18.27 -7.00 6.20
C TYR A 198 18.69 -8.46 6.28
N GLY A 199 18.24 -9.34 5.38
CA GLY A 199 18.53 -10.77 5.45
C GLY A 199 17.67 -11.56 6.47
N SER A 200 17.00 -10.89 7.40
CA SER A 200 16.06 -11.50 8.35
C SER A 200 14.83 -12.10 7.66
N ASN A 201 14.48 -13.33 8.00
CA ASN A 201 13.17 -13.87 7.63
C ASN A 201 12.06 -13.11 8.37
N CYS A 202 10.92 -12.95 7.73
CA CYS A 202 9.74 -12.36 8.35
C CYS A 202 8.56 -13.31 8.21
N PHE A 203 7.89 -13.58 9.33
CA PHE A 203 6.61 -14.28 9.37
C PHE A 203 5.51 -13.24 9.55
N VAL A 204 4.54 -13.20 8.64
CA VAL A 204 3.47 -12.20 8.65
C VAL A 204 2.17 -12.88 9.05
N THR A 205 1.50 -12.36 10.08
CA THR A 205 0.13 -12.74 10.44
C THR A 205 -0.81 -11.56 10.18
N ASN A 206 -1.81 -11.76 9.32
CA ASN A 206 -2.78 -10.74 8.98
C ASN A 206 -4.12 -11.00 9.68
N TYR A 207 -4.43 -10.19 10.68
CA TYR A 207 -5.69 -10.21 11.44
C TYR A 207 -6.73 -9.21 10.88
N SER A 208 -6.42 -8.58 9.75
CA SER A 208 -7.26 -7.52 9.18
C SER A 208 -8.51 -8.09 8.53
N GLN A 209 -9.60 -7.34 8.59
CA GLN A 209 -10.87 -7.74 8.00
C GLN A 209 -11.52 -6.57 7.25
N SER A 210 -12.16 -6.90 6.13
CA SER A 210 -12.88 -5.90 5.33
C SER A 210 -14.02 -5.29 6.11
N GLY A 211 -14.11 -3.95 6.09
CA GLY A 211 -15.15 -3.20 6.80
C GLY A 211 -14.88 -3.00 8.29
N SER A 212 -13.78 -3.53 8.84
CA SER A 212 -13.46 -3.37 10.26
C SER A 212 -13.15 -1.93 10.63
N SER A 213 -13.45 -1.60 11.89
CA SER A 213 -13.18 -0.35 12.59
C SER A 213 -12.26 -0.61 13.79
N ILE A 214 -11.81 0.44 14.47
CA ILE A 214 -11.02 0.35 15.70
C ILE A 214 -11.74 -0.41 16.80
N GLY A 215 -13.08 -0.41 16.80
CA GLY A 215 -13.89 -1.19 17.74
C GLY A 215 -13.65 -2.70 17.60
N ASP A 216 -13.36 -3.17 16.39
CA ASP A 216 -13.13 -4.59 16.10
C ASP A 216 -11.76 -5.08 16.57
N VAL A 217 -10.83 -4.16 16.87
CA VAL A 217 -9.49 -4.50 17.38
C VAL A 217 -9.56 -5.28 18.69
N PHE A 218 -10.48 -4.92 19.58
CA PHE A 218 -10.59 -5.55 20.89
C PHE A 218 -10.92 -7.04 20.81
N ASN A 219 -11.59 -7.49 19.74
CA ASN A 219 -11.88 -8.90 19.51
C ASN A 219 -10.63 -9.70 19.09
N SER A 220 -9.71 -9.06 18.36
CA SER A 220 -8.49 -9.68 17.86
C SER A 220 -7.29 -9.52 18.80
N LEU A 221 -7.36 -8.57 19.73
CA LEU A 221 -6.26 -8.24 20.64
C LEU A 221 -5.75 -9.43 21.46
N PRO A 222 -6.59 -10.33 22.02
CA PRO A 222 -6.09 -11.50 22.74
C PRO A 222 -5.21 -12.41 21.87
N VAL A 223 -5.60 -12.64 20.62
CA VAL A 223 -4.84 -13.47 19.67
C VAL A 223 -3.54 -12.77 19.27
N ILE A 224 -3.59 -11.47 18.99
CA ILE A 224 -2.38 -10.68 18.65
C ILE A 224 -1.34 -10.73 19.78
N ILE A 225 -1.80 -10.64 21.03
CA ILE A 225 -0.93 -10.74 22.21
C ILE A 225 -0.37 -12.17 22.34
N GLN A 226 -1.21 -13.18 22.16
CA GLN A 226 -0.82 -14.59 22.24
C GLN A 226 0.24 -14.97 21.20
N ASP A 227 0.15 -14.43 19.99
CA ASP A 227 1.07 -14.74 18.89
C ASP A 227 2.47 -14.13 19.08
N GLN A 228 2.62 -13.23 20.07
CA GLN A 228 3.88 -12.59 20.46
C GLN A 228 4.59 -11.95 19.26
N ASN A 229 3.84 -11.18 18.49
CA ASN A 229 4.37 -10.42 17.36
C ASN A 229 5.49 -9.48 17.82
N ASP A 230 6.57 -9.39 17.03
CA ASP A 230 7.68 -8.48 17.30
C ASP A 230 7.32 -7.04 16.93
N ILE A 231 6.56 -6.90 15.84
CA ILE A 231 6.05 -5.65 15.29
C ILE A 231 4.56 -5.86 15.03
N VAL A 232 3.73 -4.87 15.36
CA VAL A 232 2.31 -4.86 15.00
C VAL A 232 2.02 -3.60 14.20
N PHE A 233 1.50 -3.76 12.98
CA PHE A 233 0.91 -2.66 12.22
C PHE A 233 -0.57 -2.55 12.54
N ILE A 234 -1.02 -1.32 12.75
CA ILE A 234 -2.40 -0.97 13.06
C ILE A 234 -2.84 0.04 12.01
N GLU A 235 -3.81 -0.33 11.19
CA GLU A 235 -4.33 0.49 10.10
C GLU A 235 -5.85 0.64 10.23
N PHE A 236 -6.28 1.79 10.75
CA PHE A 236 -7.68 2.16 10.92
C PHE A 236 -7.86 3.65 10.63
N GLY A 237 -9.09 4.08 10.38
CA GLY A 237 -9.43 5.47 10.10
C GLY A 237 -10.56 5.60 9.09
N MET A 238 -10.41 5.00 7.91
CA MET A 238 -11.39 5.19 6.82
C MET A 238 -12.79 4.69 7.21
N ASN A 239 -12.88 3.47 7.76
CA ASN A 239 -14.16 2.90 8.16
C ASN A 239 -14.68 3.53 9.46
N ASP A 240 -13.79 3.96 10.36
CA ASP A 240 -14.13 4.62 11.62
C ASP A 240 -14.88 5.94 11.38
N HIS A 241 -14.52 6.67 10.33
CA HIS A 241 -15.24 7.86 9.89
C HIS A 241 -16.65 7.57 9.35
N ILE A 242 -16.88 6.37 8.81
CA ILE A 242 -18.18 5.97 8.28
C ILE A 242 -19.08 5.43 9.39
N SER A 243 -18.52 4.66 10.33
CA SER A 243 -19.25 4.03 11.44
C SER A 243 -19.60 4.97 12.60
N SER A 244 -19.13 6.23 12.57
CA SER A 244 -19.38 7.24 13.60
C SER A 244 -20.58 8.16 13.31
N ASN A 245 -21.35 7.87 12.26
CA ASN A 245 -22.70 8.42 12.03
C ASN A 245 -23.78 7.43 12.44
#